data_AF-A0A1G3KIU1-F1
#
_entry.id   AF-A0A1G3KIU1-F1
#
_cell.length_a   1.000
_cell.length_b   1.000
_cell.length_c   1.000
_cell.angle_alpha   90.00
_cell.angle_beta   90.00
_cell.angle_gamma   90.00
#
_symmetry.space_group_name_H-M   'P 1'
#
loop_
_entity.id
_entity.type
_entity.pdbx_description
1 polymer ?
#
loop_
_entity_poly.entity_id
_entity_poly.type
_entity_poly.pdbx_seq_one_letter_code
_entity_poly.pdbx_strand_id
1 'polypeptide(L)'
;MTTIRLPNNIETTLNIIAHDENKTKSEIIKIALQKYFETYYNDLSPYELGKDVFGKYGSGQSDNSKNYKLKMKEKINAKFSH
;
A
#
# COMPACT_ATOMS: atom_id res chain seq x y z
N MET A 1 13.86 -6.06 20.26
CA MET A 1 12.83 -6.95 20.85
C MET A 1 11.61 -6.10 21.16
N THR A 2 10.51 -6.33 20.48
CA THR A 2 9.23 -5.66 20.77
C THR A 2 8.50 -6.51 21.81
N THR A 3 8.12 -5.91 22.94
CA THR A 3 7.30 -6.58 23.96
C THR A 3 5.84 -6.18 23.74
N ILE A 4 4.96 -7.17 23.63
CA ILE A 4 3.53 -6.95 23.39
C ILE A 4 2.76 -7.62 24.53
N ARG A 5 1.88 -6.87 25.18
CA ARG A 5 0.98 -7.41 26.20
C ARG A 5 -0.24 -8.00 25.50
N LEU A 6 -0.39 -9.32 25.56
CA LEU A 6 -1.56 -10.01 25.04
C LEU A 6 -2.58 -10.20 26.16
N PRO A 7 -3.89 -10.09 25.87
CA PRO A 7 -4.93 -10.46 26.82
C PRO A 7 -4.95 -11.99 27.04
N ASN A 8 -5.32 -12.42 28.24
CA ASN A 8 -5.21 -13.82 28.69
C ASN A 8 -5.91 -14.84 27.78
N ASN A 9 -7.01 -14.43 27.14
CA ASN A 9 -7.75 -15.27 26.20
C ASN A 9 -6.89 -15.62 24.97
N ILE A 10 -6.23 -14.62 24.38
CA ILE A 10 -5.38 -14.79 23.20
C ILE A 10 -4.14 -15.61 23.53
N GLU A 11 -3.55 -15.41 24.72
CA GLU A 11 -2.40 -16.19 25.15
C GLU A 11 -2.74 -17.67 25.33
N THR A 12 -3.92 -17.97 25.85
CA THR A 12 -4.40 -19.35 26.01
C THR A 12 -4.60 -20.02 24.65
N THR A 13 -5.27 -19.34 23.71
CA THR A 13 -5.44 -19.84 22.34
C THR A 13 -4.09 -20.03 21.63
N LEU A 14 -3.16 -19.08 21.79
CA LEU A 14 -1.82 -19.17 21.23
C LEU A 14 -1.04 -20.38 21.78
N ASN A 15 -1.18 -20.70 23.07
CA ASN A 15 -0.56 -21.88 23.66
C ASN A 15 -1.11 -23.19 23.10
N ILE A 16 -2.43 -23.26 22.89
CA ILE A 16 -3.08 -24.44 22.30
C ILE A 16 -2.57 -24.65 20.88
N ILE A 17 -2.59 -23.61 20.04
CA ILE A 17 -2.11 -23.69 18.65
C ILE A 17 -0.62 -24.02 18.58
N ALA A 18 0.20 -23.44 19.47
CA ALA A 18 1.62 -23.76 19.55
C ALA A 18 1.87 -25.23 19.89
N HIS A 19 1.05 -25.81 20.76
CA HIS A 19 1.12 -27.21 21.11
C HIS A 19 0.69 -28.11 19.94
N ASP A 20 -0.47 -27.82 19.34
CA ASP A 20 -1.03 -28.61 18.25
C ASP A 20 -0.15 -28.60 16.99
N GLU A 21 0.42 -27.44 16.65
CA GLU A 21 1.29 -27.31 15.46
C GLU A 21 2.75 -27.67 15.72
N ASN A 22 3.15 -28.02 16.95
CA ASN A 22 4.55 -28.21 17.36
C ASN A 22 5.46 -27.04 16.95
N LYS A 23 4.97 -25.80 17.07
CA LYS A 23 5.70 -24.57 16.72
C LYS A 23 5.87 -23.68 17.92
N THR A 24 6.92 -22.87 17.90
CA THR A 24 7.10 -21.87 18.94
C THR A 24 6.06 -20.75 18.81
N LYS A 25 5.67 -20.15 19.95
CA LYS A 25 4.77 -18.97 19.95
C LYS A 25 5.29 -17.85 19.05
N SER A 26 6.62 -17.66 19.02
CA SER A 26 7.28 -16.66 18.19
C SER A 26 7.09 -16.91 16.70
N GLU A 27 7.19 -18.17 16.24
CA GLU A 27 6.94 -18.51 14.83
C GLU A 27 5.50 -18.27 14.42
N ILE A 28 4.54 -18.63 15.26
CA ILE A 28 3.12 -18.38 15.00
C ILE A 28 2.85 -16.88 14.89
N ILE A 29 3.41 -16.08 15.81
CA ILE A 29 3.29 -14.62 15.77
C ILE A 29 3.90 -14.04 14.48
N LYS A 30 5.07 -14.54 14.04
CA LYS A 30 5.69 -14.10 12.77
C LYS A 30 4.78 -14.37 11.58
N ILE A 31 4.21 -15.58 11.50
CA ILE A 31 3.30 -15.96 10.41
C ILE A 31 2.05 -15.09 10.42
N ALA A 32 1.47 -14.86 11.60
CA ALA A 32 0.30 -14.00 11.75
C ALA A 32 0.56 -12.56 11.30
N LEU A 33 1.72 -11.99 11.68
CA LEU A 33 2.13 -10.66 11.24
C LEU A 33 2.37 -10.59 9.74
N GLN A 34 3.01 -11.61 9.16
CA GLN A 34 3.21 -11.66 7.71
C GLN A 34 1.88 -11.67 6.97
N LYS A 35 0.93 -12.52 7.40
CA LYS A 35 -0.43 -12.54 6.83
C LYS A 35 -1.13 -11.20 6.99
N TYR A 36 -1.01 -10.55 8.14
CA TYR A 36 -1.60 -9.23 8.37
C TYR A 36 -1.02 -8.18 7.39
N PHE A 37 0.30 -8.20 7.16
CA PHE A 37 0.92 -7.31 6.18
C PHE A 37 0.46 -7.61 4.76
N GLU A 38 0.40 -8.88 4.37
CA GLU A 38 -0.09 -9.27 3.05
C GLU A 38 -1.53 -8.78 2.83
N THR A 39 -2.43 -8.96 3.80
CA THR A 39 -3.79 -8.42 3.72
C THR A 39 -3.79 -6.89 3.67
N TYR A 40 -3.02 -6.23 4.53
CA TYR A 40 -2.94 -4.77 4.56
C TYR A 40 -2.46 -4.17 3.23
N TYR A 41 -1.49 -4.81 2.57
CA TYR A 41 -0.99 -4.37 1.27
C TYR A 41 -1.90 -4.77 0.11
N ASN A 42 -2.61 -5.90 0.20
CA ASN A 42 -3.55 -6.34 -0.84
C ASN A 42 -4.84 -5.51 -0.87
N ASP A 43 -5.26 -4.95 0.26
CA ASP A 43 -6.42 -4.04 0.33
C ASP A 43 -6.11 -2.64 -0.23
N LEU A 44 -4.83 -2.29 -0.39
CA LEU A 44 -4.41 -1.04 -1.04
C LEU A 44 -4.40 -1.24 -2.55
N SER A 45 -5.12 -0.41 -3.29
CA SER A 45 -5.07 -0.47 -4.75
C SER A 45 -3.64 -0.19 -5.24
N PRO A 46 -3.20 -0.76 -6.39
CA PRO A 46 -1.88 -0.47 -6.97
C PRO A 46 -1.61 1.03 -7.17
N TYR A 47 -2.68 1.81 -7.36
CA TYR A 47 -2.64 3.27 -7.41
C TYR A 47 -2.27 3.90 -6.06
N GLU A 48 -2.85 3.42 -4.95
CA GLU A 48 -2.56 3.91 -3.60
C GLU A 48 -1.15 3.52 -3.15
N LEU A 49 -0.72 2.30 -3.45
CA LEU A 49 0.65 1.82 -3.19
C LEU A 49 1.71 2.68 -3.89
N GLY A 50 1.41 3.13 -5.12
CA GLY A 50 2.32 3.96 -5.89
C GLY A 50 2.13 5.46 -5.68
N LYS A 51 1.16 5.92 -4.89
CA LYS A 51 0.79 7.35 -4.78
C LYS A 51 1.96 8.24 -4.34
N ASP A 52 2.87 7.73 -3.52
CA ASP A 52 4.06 8.46 -3.08
C ASP A 52 5.14 8.55 -4.18
N VAL A 53 5.06 7.68 -5.19
CA VAL A 53 5.96 7.64 -6.36
C VAL A 53 5.33 8.37 -7.54
N PHE A 54 4.02 8.27 -7.71
CA PHE A 54 3.23 8.96 -8.72
C PHE A 54 3.00 10.42 -8.32
N GLY A 55 3.28 11.37 -9.23
CA GLY A 55 2.95 12.78 -8.99
C GLY A 55 4.06 13.63 -8.37
N LYS A 56 5.28 13.10 -8.19
CA LYS A 56 6.48 13.91 -7.85
C LYS A 56 6.72 15.07 -8.84
N TYR A 57 6.21 14.93 -10.07
CA TYR A 57 6.15 15.96 -11.11
C TYR A 57 4.73 16.13 -11.66
N GLY A 58 3.73 16.12 -10.78
CA GLY A 58 2.35 16.37 -11.18
C GLY A 58 2.21 17.78 -11.76
N SER A 59 1.80 17.89 -13.02
CA SER A 59 1.55 19.16 -13.73
C SER A 59 0.50 20.10 -13.08
N GLY A 60 -0.04 19.76 -11.90
CA GLY A 60 -1.11 20.49 -11.20
C GLY A 60 -2.47 20.48 -11.91
N GLN A 61 -2.55 19.92 -13.12
CA GLN A 61 -3.68 19.99 -14.02
C GLN A 61 -4.31 18.61 -14.20
N SER A 62 -5.53 18.44 -13.70
CA SER A 62 -6.31 17.20 -13.78
C SER A 62 -7.00 16.97 -15.14
N ASP A 63 -6.97 17.99 -16.01
CA ASP A 63 -7.67 18.04 -17.30
C ASP A 63 -6.75 17.75 -18.50
N ASN A 64 -5.46 17.48 -18.26
CA ASN A 64 -4.47 17.23 -19.32
C ASN A 64 -4.86 16.08 -20.25
N SER A 65 -5.43 15.00 -19.70
CA SER A 65 -5.88 13.86 -20.52
C SER A 65 -7.17 14.17 -21.27
N LYS A 66 -8.04 15.05 -20.74
CA LYS A 66 -9.32 15.42 -21.36
C LYS A 66 -9.14 16.41 -22.50
N ASN A 67 -8.26 17.39 -22.32
CA ASN A 67 -8.07 18.51 -23.24
C ASN A 67 -6.78 18.41 -24.06
N TYR A 68 -6.16 17.23 -24.12
CA TYR A 68 -4.85 17.01 -24.75
C TYR A 68 -4.76 17.58 -26.18
N LYS A 69 -5.76 17.32 -27.03
CA LYS A 69 -5.79 17.79 -28.42
C LYS A 69 -5.83 19.31 -28.54
N LEU A 70 -6.60 19.97 -27.67
CA LEU A 70 -6.69 21.44 -27.65
C LEU A 70 -5.37 22.06 -27.19
N LYS A 71 -4.82 21.59 -26.06
CA LYS A 71 -3.53 22.07 -25.52
C LYS A 71 -2.37 21.85 -26.50
N MET A 72 -2.36 20.75 -27.25
CA MET A 72 -1.34 20.48 -28.25
C MET A 72 -1.44 21.45 -29.43
N LYS A 73 -2.66 21.74 -29.91
CA LYS A 73 -2.89 22.70 -30.99
C LYS A 73 -2.47 24.12 -30.59
N GLU A 74 -2.78 24.55 -29.37
CA GLU A 74 -2.35 25.84 -28.82
C GLU A 74 -0.82 25.95 -28.78
N LYS A 75 -0.12 24.92 -28.27
CA LYS A 75 1.36 24.91 -28.23
C LYS A 75 2.00 24.97 -29.61
N ILE A 76 1.40 24.32 -30.61
CA ILE A 76 1.89 24.37 -32.00
C ILE A 76 1.67 25.77 -32.57
N ASN A 77 0.47 26.32 -32.44
CA ASN A 77 0.14 27.66 -32.96
C ASN A 77 0.97 28.77 -32.28
N ALA A 78 1.27 28.64 -30.99
CA ALA A 78 2.13 29.58 -30.28
C ALA A 78 3.55 29.67 -30.87
N LYS A 79 4.06 28.61 -31.53
CA LYS A 79 5.35 28.66 -32.23
C LYS A 79 5.31 29.45 -33.55
N PHE A 80 4.13 29.58 -34.15
CA PHE A 80 3.92 30.23 -35.44
C PHE A 80 3.35 31.65 -35.31
N SER A 81 3.12 32.13 -34.09
CA SER A 81 2.56 33.47 -33.81
C SER A 81 3.65 34.54 -33.62
N HIS A 82 4.83 34.35 -34.21
CA HIS A 82 5.93 35.31 -34.21
C HIS A 82 6.14 35.91 -35.60
#